data_AF-A0A661D1M7-F1
#
_entry.id   AF-A0A661D1M7-F1
#
_cell.length_a   1.000
_cell.length_b   1.000
_cell.length_c   1.000
_cell.angle_alpha   90.00
_cell.angle_beta   90.00
_cell.angle_gamma   90.00
#
_symmetry.space_group_name_H-M   'P 1'
#
loop_
_entity.id
_entity.type
_entity.pdbx_description
1 polymer ?
#
loop_
_entity_poly.entity_id
_entity_poly.type
_entity_poly.pdbx_seq_one_letter_code
_entity_poly.pdbx_strand_id
1 'polypeptide(L)' 'MLNGKKIVVVMPAYNAEQTLRCTYEEIPHAIVDDVILVDDKSSDATAQVSKELGISTILHDHNLGYG' A
#
# COMPACT_ATOMS: atom_id res chain seq x y z
N MET A 1 -8.94 -13.34 -7.72
CA MET A 1 -10.34 -13.27 -8.14
C MET A 1 -11.19 -14.04 -7.14
N LEU A 2 -12.08 -13.36 -6.41
CA LEU A 2 -13.01 -13.96 -5.46
C LEU A 2 -14.43 -13.87 -6.03
N ASN A 3 -15.15 -14.99 -6.12
CA ASN A 3 -16.51 -15.05 -6.72
C ASN A 3 -16.58 -14.44 -8.14
N GLY A 4 -15.53 -14.65 -8.96
CA GLY A 4 -15.45 -14.08 -10.30
C GLY A 4 -15.27 -12.56 -10.33
N LYS A 5 -14.91 -11.94 -9.21
CA LYS A 5 -14.60 -10.50 -9.09
C LYS A 5 -13.14 -10.29 -8.75
N LYS A 6 -12.59 -9.19 -9.26
CA LYS A 6 -11.23 -8.74 -8.94
C LYS A 6 -11.25 -8.08 -7.56
N ILE A 7 -10.30 -8.46 -6.71
CA ILE A 7 -10.13 -7.89 -5.37
C ILE A 7 -8.87 -7.03 -5.38
N VAL A 8 -9.04 -5.75 -5.07
CA VAL A 8 -7.94 -4.79 -4.95
C VAL A 8 -7.89 -4.29 -3.53
N VAL A 9 -6.72 -4.34 -2.90
CA VAL A 9 -6.47 -3.77 -1.58
C VAL A 9 -5.83 -2.39 -1.76
N VAL A 10 -6.41 -1.38 -1.12
CA VAL A 10 -5.84 -0.04 -1.05
C VAL A 10 -5.28 0.15 0.36
N MET A 11 -4.00 0.51 0.44
CA MET A 11 -3.27 0.76 1.68
C MET A 11 -2.95 2.26 1.76
N PRO A 12 -3.77 3.07 2.44
CA PRO A 12 -3.39 4.43 2.81
C PRO A 12 -2.22 4.39 3.81
N ALA A 13 -1.21 5.22 3.58
CA ALA A 13 0.00 5.24 4.38
C ALA A 13 0.48 6.67 4.67
N TYR A 14 0.91 6.89 5.91
CA TYR A 14 1.64 8.07 6.35
C TYR A 14 2.60 7.67 7.45
N ASN A 15 3.90 7.76 7.18
CA ASN A 15 4.98 7.30 8.05
C ASN A 15 4.84 5.84 8.51
N ALA A 16 4.74 4.92 7.54
CA ALA A 16 4.50 3.49 7.73
C ALA A 16 5.73 2.60 7.47
N GLU A 17 6.96 3.15 7.45
CA GLU A 17 8.16 2.39 7.05
C GLU A 17 8.36 1.09 7.86
N GLN A 18 8.01 1.11 9.15
CA GLN A 18 8.27 0.01 10.09
C GLN A 18 7.24 -1.12 9.95
N THR A 19 6.04 -0.83 9.46
CA THR A 19 4.93 -1.78 9.44
C THR A 19 4.55 -2.22 8.03
N LEU A 20 4.83 -1.42 6.99
CA LEU A 20 4.40 -1.66 5.61
C LEU A 20 4.73 -3.07 5.11
N ARG A 21 5.97 -3.54 5.31
CA ARG A 21 6.38 -4.89 4.90
C ARG A 21 5.56 -5.99 5.56
N CYS A 22 5.46 -5.94 6.89
CA CYS A 22 4.69 -6.93 7.64
C CYS A 22 3.22 -6.93 7.20
N THR A 23 2.61 -5.74 7.08
CA THR A 23 1.23 -5.61 6.60
C THR A 23 1.04 -6.18 5.20
N TYR A 24 1.98 -5.94 4.28
CA TYR A 24 1.90 -6.48 2.92
C TYR A 24 2.08 -8.01 2.88
N GLU A 25 2.97 -8.57 3.69
CA GLU A 25 3.22 -10.01 3.78
C GLU A 25 2.04 -10.79 4.39
N GLU A 26 1.25 -10.14 5.26
CA GLU A 26 0.03 -10.73 5.86
C GLU A 26 -1.19 -10.72 4.91
N ILE A 27 -1.11 -10.02 3.77
CA ILE A 27 -2.19 -10.03 2.77
C ILE A 27 -2.34 -11.44 2.18
N PRO A 28 -3.57 -11.99 2.12
CA PRO A 28 -3.81 -13.28 1.48
C PRO A 28 -3.75 -13.15 -0.05
N HIS A 29 -2.53 -13.20 -0.61
CA HIS A 29 -2.25 -13.08 -2.05
C HIS A 29 -2.92 -14.16 -2.93
N ALA A 30 -3.47 -15.22 -2.33
CA ALA A 30 -4.28 -16.21 -3.05
C ALA A 30 -5.67 -15.67 -3.46
N ILE A 31 -6.18 -14.64 -2.76
CA ILE A 31 -7.50 -14.05 -3.03
C ILE A 31 -7.41 -12.60 -3.53
N VAL A 32 -6.38 -11.86 -3.13
CA VAL A 32 -6.13 -10.47 -3.54
C VAL A 32 -5.39 -10.46 -4.87
N ASP A 33 -5.93 -9.72 -5.84
CA ASP A 33 -5.36 -9.63 -7.19
C ASP A 33 -4.33 -8.51 -7.31
N ASP A 34 -4.57 -7.36 -6.66
CA ASP A 34 -3.66 -6.21 -6.67
C ASP A 34 -3.62 -5.52 -5.31
N VAL A 35 -2.48 -4.88 -5.04
CA VAL A 35 -2.27 -4.00 -3.90
C VAL A 35 -1.82 -2.63 -4.41
N ILE A 36 -2.46 -1.58 -3.91
CA ILE A 36 -2.12 -0.18 -4.19
C ILE A 36 -1.77 0.49 -2.87
N LEU A 37 -0.58 1.06 -2.76
CA LEU A 37 -0.22 1.97 -1.67
C LEU A 37 -0.56 3.40 -2.06
N VAL A 38 -1.23 4.14 -1.19
CA VAL A 38 -1.42 5.59 -1.31
C VAL A 38 -0.62 6.24 -0.19
N ASP A 39 0.55 6.78 -0.52
CA ASP A 39 1.42 7.45 0.43
C ASP A 39 1.11 8.95 0.47
N ASP A 40 0.63 9.40 1.63
CA ASP A 40 0.12 10.74 1.91
C ASP A 40 1.25 11.71 2.31
N LYS A 41 2.29 11.73 1.46
CA LYS A 41 3.51 12.52 1.65
C LYS A 41 4.25 12.17 2.95
N SER A 42 4.54 10.88 3.17
CA SER A 42 5.40 10.45 4.28
C SER A 42 6.75 11.16 4.27
N SER A 43 7.29 11.38 5.47
CA SER A 43 8.64 11.93 5.67
C SER A 43 9.69 10.86 5.94
N ASP A 44 9.27 9.60 6.06
CA ASP A 44 10.10 8.43 6.34
C ASP A 44 10.35 7.60 5.06
N ALA A 45 10.86 6.37 5.20
CA ALA A 45 11.18 5.51 4.05
C ALA A 45 9.96 4.79 3.43
N THR A 46 8.71 5.13 3.78
CA THR A 46 7.50 4.43 3.31
C THR A 46 7.45 4.20 1.80
N ALA A 47 7.64 5.24 0.99
CA ALA A 47 7.63 5.14 -0.47
C ALA A 47 8.74 4.24 -1.01
N GLN A 48 9.91 4.25 -0.38
CA GLN A 48 11.05 3.43 -0.75
C GLN A 48 10.78 1.95 -0.44
N VAL A 49 10.26 1.64 0.75
CA VAL A 49 9.86 0.28 1.14
C VAL A 49 8.78 -0.26 0.19
N SER A 50 7.80 0.58 -0.18
CA SER A 50 6.77 0.21 -1.16
C SER A 50 7.34 -0.21 -2.51
N LYS A 51 8.33 0.55 -3.01
CA LYS A 51 9.02 0.27 -4.26
C LYS A 51 9.81 -1.04 -4.21
N GLU A 52 10.46 -1.32 -3.09
CA GLU A 52 11.20 -2.58 -2.86
C GLU A 52 10.28 -3.80 -2.82
N LEU A 53 9.05 -3.64 -2.31
CA LEU A 53 8.02 -4.67 -2.29
C LEU A 53 7.31 -4.85 -3.64
N GLY A 54 7.57 -3.97 -4.62
CA GLY A 54 6.91 -4.00 -5.92
C GLY A 54 5.44 -3.58 -5.88
N ILE A 55 5.02 -2.80 -4.87
CA ILE A 55 3.65 -2.34 -4.72
C ILE A 55 3.40 -1.16 -5.66
N SER A 56 2.26 -1.16 -6.36
CA SER A 56 1.81 0.00 -7.13
C SER A 56 1.55 1.17 -6.18
N THR A 57 2.31 2.27 -6.33
CA THR A 57 2.33 3.36 -5.33
C THR A 57 1.86 4.67 -5.95
N ILE A 58 0.91 5.32 -5.28
CA ILE A 58 0.46 6.69 -5.54
C ILE A 58 1.08 7.57 -4.46
N LEU A 59 1.73 8.66 -4.88
CA LEU A 59 2.33 9.65 -3.99
C LEU A 59 1.52 10.94 -4.06
N HIS A 60 1.11 11.47 -2.92
CA HIS A 60 0.57 12.83 -2.85
C HIS A 60 1.69 13.87 -2.78
N ASP A 61 1.47 15.03 -3.40
CA ASP A 61 2.42 16.16 -3.37
C ASP A 61 2.53 16.78 -1.97
N HIS A 62 1.43 16.74 -1.20
CA HIS A 62 1.31 17.18 0.19
C HIS A 62 0.34 16.26 0.93
N ASN A 63 0.41 16.24 2.26
CA ASN A 63 -0.50 15.47 3.10
C ASN A 63 -1.94 16.00 2.93
N LEU A 64 -2.85 15.16 2.43
CA LEU A 64 -4.27 15.43 2.22
C LEU A 64 -5.13 14.96 3.40
N GLY A 65 -4.55 14.19 4.32
CA GLY A 65 -5.24 13.55 5.41
C GLY A 65 -5.91 12.24 4.99
N TYR A 66 -6.60 11.63 5.94
CA TYR A 66 -7.29 10.35 5.76
C TYR A 66 -8.80 10.57 5.59
N GLY A 67 -9.38 10.10 4.48
CA GLY A 67 -10.83 10.21 4.22
C GLY A 67 -11.26 9.74 2.84
#